data_AF-A0A520JUI1-F1
#
_entry.id   AF-A0A520JUI1-F1
#
_cell.length_a   1.000
_cell.length_b   1.000
_cell.length_c   1.000
_cell.angle_alpha   90.00
_cell.angle_beta   90.00
_cell.angle_gamma   90.00
#
_symmetry.space_group_name_H-M   'P 1'
#
loop_
_entity.id
_entity.type
_entity.pdbx_description
1 polymer ?
#
loop_
_entity_poly.entity_id
_entity_poly.type
_entity_poly.pdbx_seq_one_letter_code
_entity_poly.pdbx_strand_id
1 'polypeptide(L)' 'MYQSAKERRPIKDIIGPHLALRYSADKLFDDIDSLKNTEIIIDFQDVYTTSRSFMQRFLYSVI' A
#
# COMPACT_ATOMS: atom_id res chain seq x y z
N MET A 1 5.24 22.65 16.53
CA MET A 1 4.74 21.88 15.37
C MET A 1 4.76 20.41 15.78
N TYR A 2 3.60 19.82 16.09
CA TYR A 2 3.52 18.37 16.26
C TYR A 2 3.68 17.75 14.87
N GLN A 3 4.82 17.12 14.60
CA GLN A 3 4.90 16.17 13.49
C GLN A 3 3.92 15.06 13.85
N SER A 4 2.78 15.00 13.15
CA SER A 4 1.97 13.78 13.15
C SER A 4 2.91 12.64 12.77
N ALA A 5 3.11 11.68 13.67
CA ALA A 5 3.95 10.53 13.37
C ALA A 5 3.30 9.82 12.19
N LYS A 6 3.91 9.93 10.99
CA LYS A 6 3.38 9.27 9.79
C LYS A 6 3.32 7.78 10.07
N GLU A 7 2.15 7.19 9.85
CA GLU A 7 1.97 5.76 10.09
C GLU A 7 2.69 5.00 8.97
N ARG A 8 3.74 4.25 9.31
CA ARG A 8 4.45 3.38 8.37
C ARG A 8 3.81 2.00 8.39
N ARG A 9 3.35 1.55 7.23
CA ARG A 9 2.74 0.23 7.07
C ARG A 9 3.52 -0.62 6.07
N PRO A 10 4.07 -1.77 6.51
CA PRO A 10 4.62 -2.77 5.60
C PRO A 10 3.51 -3.40 4.76
N ILE A 11 3.60 -3.27 3.45
CA ILE A 11 2.59 -3.80 2.51
C ILE A 11 2.43 -5.32 2.62
N LYS A 12 3.50 -6.02 3.01
CA LYS A 12 3.49 -7.47 3.25
C LYS A 12 2.52 -7.88 4.36
N ASP A 13 2.28 -7.02 5.35
CA ASP A 13 1.39 -7.31 6.47
C ASP A 13 -0.09 -7.18 6.06
N ILE A 14 -0.36 -6.42 4.99
CA ILE A 14 -1.70 -6.17 4.47
C ILE A 14 -2.06 -7.22 3.39
N ILE A 15 -1.14 -7.45 2.44
CA ILE A 15 -1.42 -8.23 1.23
C ILE A 15 -0.37 -9.30 0.88
N GLY A 16 0.57 -9.57 1.79
CA GLY A 16 1.59 -10.60 1.64
C GLY A 16 2.82 -10.18 0.82
N PRO A 17 3.88 -10.99 0.82
CA PRO A 17 5.16 -10.66 0.15
C PRO A 17 5.13 -10.86 -1.39
N HIS A 18 4.09 -11.51 -1.92
CA HIS A 18 3.93 -11.80 -3.35
C HIS A 18 2.74 -11.02 -3.92
N LEU A 19 3.01 -9.82 -4.44
CA LEU A 19 2.01 -8.88 -4.95
C LEU A 19 1.52 -9.27 -6.35
N ALA A 20 1.02 -10.50 -6.49
CA ALA A 20 0.85 -11.14 -7.79
C ALA A 20 -0.47 -10.77 -8.50
N LEU A 21 -1.46 -10.18 -7.82
CA LEU A 21 -2.80 -10.00 -8.40
C LEU A 21 -3.37 -8.59 -8.20
N ARG A 22 -4.15 -8.11 -9.18
CA ARG A 22 -4.89 -6.82 -9.15
C ARG A 22 -5.68 -6.62 -7.85
N TYR A 23 -6.29 -7.68 -7.35
CA TYR A 23 -7.05 -7.69 -6.09
C TYR A 23 -6.22 -7.27 -4.87
N SER A 24 -4.91 -7.50 -4.89
CA SER A 24 -4.00 -7.08 -3.80
C SER A 24 -3.85 -5.55 -3.76
N ALA A 25 -3.91 -4.88 -4.92
CA ALA A 25 -3.90 -3.42 -4.94
C ALA A 25 -5.22 -2.86 -4.39
N ASP A 26 -6.35 -3.44 -4.77
CA ASP A 26 -7.66 -2.99 -4.27
C ASP A 26 -7.75 -3.15 -2.73
N LYS A 27 -7.28 -4.29 -2.17
CA LYS A 27 -7.17 -4.49 -0.72
C LYS A 27 -6.27 -3.47 -0.01
N LEU A 28 -5.16 -3.09 -0.63
CA LEU A 28 -4.28 -2.06 -0.07
C LEU A 28 -5.01 -0.72 0.02
N PHE A 29 -5.72 -0.33 -1.03
CA PHE A 29 -6.48 0.92 -1.02
C PHE A 29 -7.66 0.89 -0.04
N ASP A 30 -8.35 -0.24 0.10
CA ASP A 30 -9.39 -0.41 1.12
C ASP A 30 -8.85 -0.22 2.55
N ASP A 31 -7.65 -0.75 2.86
CA ASP A 31 -6.99 -0.52 4.16
C ASP A 31 -6.64 0.96 4.34
N ILE A 32 -6.05 1.59 3.31
CA ILE A 32 -5.67 3.01 3.32
C ILE A 32 -6.87 3.92 3.56
N ASP A 33 -7.98 3.71 2.84
CA ASP A 33 -9.20 4.51 2.95
C ASP A 33 -9.83 4.38 4.35
N SER A 34 -9.65 3.23 5.00
CA SER A 34 -10.13 3.03 6.37
C SER A 34 -9.41 3.90 7.41
N LEU A 35 -8.19 4.39 7.12
CA LEU A 35 -7.33 5.15 8.04
C LEU A 35 -7.61 6.66 8.08
N LYS A 36 -8.61 7.14 7.33
CA LYS A 36 -9.22 8.50 7.39
C LYS A 36 -8.24 9.66 7.66
N ASN A 37 -7.69 10.24 6.59
CA ASN A 37 -6.84 11.45 6.59
C ASN A 37 -5.49 11.32 7.33
N THR A 38 -5.00 10.10 7.52
CA THR A 38 -3.66 9.85 8.03
C THR A 38 -2.65 9.93 6.90
N GLU A 39 -1.59 10.71 7.08
CA GLU A 39 -0.46 10.69 6.15
C GLU A 39 0.33 9.38 6.39
N ILE A 40 0.26 8.48 5.42
CA ILE A 40 0.82 7.13 5.52
C ILE A 40 2.09 6.97 4.69
N ILE A 41 2.99 6.11 5.15
CA ILE A 41 4.15 5.64 4.39
C ILE A 41 3.89 4.17 4.03
N ILE A 42 3.75 3.89 2.73
CA ILE A 42 3.64 2.52 2.21
C ILE A 42 5.05 1.96 2.06
N ASP A 43 5.36 0.93 2.82
CA ASP A 43 6.68 0.31 2.86
C ASP A 43 6.70 -1.02 2.09
N PHE A 44 7.55 -1.09 1.07
CA PHE A 44 7.75 -2.25 0.21
C PHE A 44 8.90 -3.15 0.67
N GLN A 45 9.45 -2.93 1.86
CA GLN A 45 10.47 -3.80 2.43
C GLN A 45 10.00 -5.28 2.45
N ASP A 46 10.90 -6.18 2.04
CA ASP A 46 10.68 -7.63 1.91
C ASP A 46 9.59 -8.05 0.90
N VAL A 47 9.21 -7.16 -0.02
CA VAL A 47 8.44 -7.53 -1.21
C VAL A 47 9.40 -8.05 -2.27
N TYR A 48 9.28 -9.34 -2.60
CA TYR A 48 10.19 -9.98 -3.55
C TYR A 48 9.73 -9.83 -5.02
N THR A 49 8.43 -9.74 -5.25
CA THR A 49 7.85 -9.72 -6.60
C THR A 49 6.59 -8.85 -6.66
N THR A 50 6.53 -7.95 -7.65
CA THR A 50 5.35 -7.16 -8.00
C THR A 50 4.86 -7.51 -9.40
N SER A 51 3.55 -7.62 -9.61
CA SER A 51 3.00 -7.76 -10.97
C SER A 51 2.82 -6.41 -11.67
N ARG A 52 2.88 -6.40 -13.01
CA ARG A 52 2.58 -5.20 -13.81
C ARG A 52 1.17 -4.66 -13.54
N SER A 53 0.19 -5.55 -13.39
CA SER A 53 -1.20 -5.18 -13.13
C SER A 53 -1.39 -4.56 -11.74
N PHE A 54 -0.64 -5.03 -10.73
CA PHE A 54 -0.59 -4.39 -9.41
C PHE A 54 -0.03 -2.97 -9.51
N MET A 55 1.14 -2.80 -10.13
CA MET A 55 1.80 -1.49 -10.24
C MET A 55 0.98 -0.49 -11.05
N GLN A 56 0.31 -0.94 -12.11
CA GLN A 56 -0.61 -0.09 -12.87
C GLN A 56 -1.74 0.42 -11.98
N ARG A 57 -2.39 -0.47 -11.21
CA ARG A 57 -3.47 -0.05 -10.31
C ARG A 57 -2.97 0.89 -9.22
N PHE A 58 -1.81 0.60 -8.63
CA PHE A 58 -1.18 1.42 -7.63
C PHE A 58 -0.93 2.85 -8.13
N LEU A 59 -0.32 3.01 -9.30
CA LEU A 59 -0.01 4.32 -9.88
C LEU A 59 -1.27 5.12 -10.25
N TYR A 60 -2.32 4.48 -10.77
CA TYR A 60 -3.56 5.17 -11.13
C TYR A 60 -4.40 5.61 -9.93
N SER A 61 -4.18 5.03 -8.76
CA SER A 61 -4.92 5.36 -7.54
C SER A 61 -4.20 6.39 -6.65
N VAL A 62 -2.95 6.73 -6.97
CA VAL A 62 -2.12 7.71 -6.23
C VAL A 62 -2.11 9.10 -6.89
N ILE A 63 -2.57 9.22 -8.15
CA ILE A 63 -2.72 10.49 -8.90
C ILE A 63 -4.13 11.03 -8.71
#